data_AF-A0A918TB41-F1
#
_entry.id   AF-A0A918TB41-F1
#
_cell.length_a   1.000
_cell.length_b   1.000
_cell.length_c   1.000
_cell.angle_alpha   90.00
_cell.angle_beta   90.00
_cell.angle_gamma   90.00
#
_symmetry.space_group_name_H-M   'P 1'
#
loop_
_entity.id
_entity.type
_entity.pdbx_description
1 polymer ?
#
loop_
_entity_poly.entity_id
_entity_poly.type
_entity_poly.pdbx_seq_one_letter_code
_entity_poly.pdbx_strand_id
1 'polypeptide(L)'
;MLTPVDHWLRETFLLETHFYCLRLPEKVPSGVKVRELPNSPTSKYRYRLIARSNRSSDQIVKKMNEEGLMFATQVVEKKTPLKPLIAPKGGSVLLNVFWMFSFMGLTFGALKLVKTMSNDEVFVENLRGAVALFMETGEP
;
A
#
# COMPACT_ATOMS: atom_id res chain seq x y z
N MET A 1 4.12 5.48 13.10
CA MET A 1 5.07 4.36 12.93
C MET A 1 4.57 3.49 11.80
N LEU A 2 5.37 3.28 10.73
CA LEU A 2 5.04 2.28 9.70
C LEU A 2 5.47 0.91 10.23
N THR A 3 4.67 -0.13 9.99
CA THR A 3 5.08 -1.49 10.37
C THR A 3 6.22 -1.96 9.44
N PRO A 4 7.10 -2.89 9.87
CA PRO A 4 8.13 -3.46 9.01
C PRO A 4 7.55 -4.07 7.72
N VAL A 5 6.33 -4.59 7.80
CA VAL A 5 5.62 -5.15 6.64
C VAL A 5 5.15 -4.05 5.68
N ASP A 6 4.64 -2.92 6.17
CA ASP A 6 4.33 -1.76 5.32
C ASP A 6 5.58 -1.21 4.62
N HIS A 7 6.73 -1.22 5.32
CA HIS A 7 8.02 -0.83 4.73
C HIS A 7 8.41 -1.77 3.58
N TRP A 8 8.37 -3.08 3.83
CA TRP A 8 8.65 -4.10 2.81
C TRP A 8 7.69 -4.00 1.61
N LEU A 9 6.41 -3.73 1.86
CA LEU A 9 5.40 -3.58 0.81
C LEU A 9 5.69 -2.34 -0.06
N ARG A 10 6.10 -1.23 0.56
CA ARG A 10 6.47 -0.01 -0.15
C ARG A 10 7.74 -0.21 -0.98
N GLU A 11 8.77 -0.84 -0.43
CA GLU A 11 10.00 -1.12 -1.18
C GLU A 11 9.74 -2.05 -2.36
N THR A 12 8.93 -3.09 -2.17
CA THR A 12 8.70 -4.11 -3.19
C THR A 12 7.81 -3.61 -4.34
N PHE A 13 6.81 -2.78 -4.04
CA PHE A 13 5.78 -2.42 -5.03
C PHE A 13 5.79 -0.95 -5.48
N LEU A 14 6.36 -0.04 -4.69
CA LEU A 14 6.32 1.40 -4.97
C LEU A 14 7.68 1.99 -5.35
N LEU A 15 8.80 1.37 -4.98
CA LEU A 15 10.11 1.89 -5.35
C LEU A 15 10.55 1.33 -6.71
N GLU A 16 11.01 2.22 -7.59
CA GLU A 16 11.71 1.89 -8.82
C GLU A 16 13.07 2.59 -8.82
N THR A 17 14.12 1.88 -9.22
CA THR A 17 15.47 2.45 -9.32
C THR A 17 15.71 2.91 -10.74
N HIS A 18 15.96 4.20 -10.91
CA HIS A 18 16.31 4.79 -12.20
C HIS A 18 17.82 4.95 -12.29
N PHE A 19 18.40 4.45 -13.37
CA PHE A 19 19.79 4.68 -13.74
C PHE A 19 19.83 5.62 -14.93
N TYR A 20 20.63 6.66 -14.85
CA TYR A 20 20.85 7.62 -15.93
C TYR A 20 22.25 7.43 -16.49
N CYS A 21 22.35 7.20 -17.81
CA CYS A 21 23.62 6.98 -18.47
C CYS A 21 23.68 7.66 -19.84
N LEU A 22 24.91 7.93 -20.31
CA LEU A 22 25.17 8.48 -21.64
C LEU A 22 25.18 7.39 -22.72
N ARG A 23 25.66 6.20 -22.37
CA ARG A 23 25.76 5.04 -23.25
C ARG A 23 25.04 3.86 -22.60
N LEU A 24 24.39 3.06 -23.45
CA LEU A 24 23.78 1.80 -23.03
C LEU A 24 24.86 0.73 -22.86
N PRO A 25 24.74 -0.12 -21.83
CA PRO A 25 25.59 -1.29 -21.71
C PRO A 25 25.29 -2.28 -22.84
N GLU A 26 26.27 -3.11 -23.21
CA GLU A 26 26.17 -4.01 -24.37
C GLU A 26 25.03 -5.03 -24.19
N LYS A 27 24.81 -5.48 -22.95
CA LYS A 27 23.73 -6.41 -22.60
C LYS A 27 22.87 -5.87 -21.47
N VAL A 28 21.70 -5.32 -21.80
CA VAL A 28 20.69 -4.94 -20.82
C VAL A 28 20.10 -6.20 -20.16
N PRO A 29 20.11 -6.33 -18.81
CA PRO A 29 19.53 -7.48 -18.14
C PRO A 29 18.01 -7.53 -18.29
N SER A 30 17.43 -8.73 -18.21
CA SER A 30 16.00 -8.95 -18.41
C SER A 30 15.16 -8.23 -17.35
N GLY A 31 14.00 -7.70 -17.77
CA GLY A 31 13.09 -6.98 -16.87
C GLY A 31 13.42 -5.50 -16.64
N VAL A 32 14.50 -4.98 -17.24
CA VAL A 32 14.86 -3.56 -17.22
C VAL A 32 14.23 -2.84 -18.40
N LYS A 33 13.57 -1.71 -18.14
CA LYS A 33 13.02 -0.88 -19.21
C LYS A 33 14.01 0.21 -19.59
N VAL A 34 14.36 0.28 -20.87
CA VAL A 34 15.17 1.36 -21.43
C VAL A 34 14.24 2.45 -21.95
N ARG A 35 14.52 3.70 -21.59
CA ARG A 35 13.90 4.88 -22.20
C ARG A 35 14.97 5.86 -22.62
N GLU A 36 14.96 6.25 -23.89
CA GLU A 36 15.76 7.38 -24.36
C GLU A 36 15.13 8.68 -23.85
N LEU A 37 15.98 9.58 -23.36
CA LEU A 37 15.59 10.90 -22.89
C LEU A 37 15.66 11.89 -24.06
N PRO A 38 14.77 12.90 -24.10
CA PRO A 38 14.81 13.91 -25.14
C PRO A 38 16.15 14.65 -25.09
N ASN A 39 16.81 14.76 -26.24
CA ASN A 39 18.08 15.45 -26.40
C ASN A 39 17.85 16.96 -26.27
N SER A 40 17.86 17.44 -25.04
CA SER A 40 17.76 18.86 -24.70
C SER A 40 19.10 19.34 -24.16
N PRO A 41 19.47 20.62 -24.39
CA PRO A 41 20.75 21.17 -23.91
C PRO A 41 20.89 21.13 -22.38
N THR A 42 19.80 20.93 -21.65
CA THR A 42 19.77 20.77 -20.18
C THR A 42 19.93 19.31 -19.74
N SER A 43 19.64 18.32 -20.60
CA SER A 43 19.71 16.90 -20.23
C SER A 43 21.14 16.39 -20.29
N LYS A 44 21.73 16.15 -19.11
CA LYS A 44 23.08 15.56 -18.98
C LYS A 44 23.16 14.08 -19.37
N TYR A 45 22.02 13.42 -19.57
CA TYR A 45 21.95 11.97 -19.82
C TYR A 45 21.10 11.66 -21.04
N ARG A 46 21.48 10.61 -21.77
CA ARG A 46 20.80 10.19 -23.01
C ARG A 46 19.82 9.05 -22.77
N TYR A 47 20.13 8.16 -21.83
CA TYR A 47 19.31 6.99 -21.53
C TYR A 47 18.91 6.96 -20.06
N ARG A 48 17.71 6.46 -19.81
CA ARG A 48 17.18 6.11 -18.51
C ARG A 48 16.83 4.63 -18.48
N LEU A 49 17.50 3.86 -17.65
CA LEU A 49 17.16 2.48 -17.34
C LEU A 49 16.29 2.45 -16.09
N ILE A 50 15.21 1.68 -16.12
CA ILE A 50 14.28 1.54 -15.00
C ILE A 50 14.33 0.09 -14.54
N ALA A 51 14.83 -0.11 -13.32
CA ALA A 51 14.90 -1.39 -12.63
C ALA A 51 13.81 -1.45 -11.55
N ARG A 52 13.07 -2.55 -11.51
CA ARG A 52 11.96 -2.76 -10.56
C ARG A 52 12.30 -3.66 -9.40
N SER A 53 13.30 -4.52 -9.57
CA SER A 53 13.74 -5.44 -8.53
C SER A 53 15.13 -5.07 -8.07
N ASN A 54 15.42 -5.33 -6.80
CA ASN A 54 16.74 -5.09 -6.23
C ASN A 54 17.81 -5.90 -7.01
N ARG A 55 17.51 -7.17 -7.30
CA ARG A 55 18.36 -8.04 -8.13
C ARG A 55 18.66 -7.46 -9.52
N SER A 56 17.66 -6.87 -10.19
CA SER A 56 17.90 -6.24 -11.50
C SER A 56 18.76 -4.98 -11.38
N SER A 57 18.62 -4.23 -10.28
CA SER A 57 19.44 -3.04 -10.00
C SER A 57 20.89 -3.42 -9.77
N ASP A 58 21.15 -4.45 -8.96
CA ASP A 58 22.50 -4.96 -8.69
C ASP A 58 23.19 -5.47 -9.97
N GLN A 59 22.43 -6.16 -10.83
CA GLN A 59 22.94 -6.64 -12.11
C GLN A 59 23.31 -5.49 -13.06
N ILE A 60 22.53 -4.41 -13.10
CA ILE A 60 22.87 -3.21 -13.89
C ILE A 60 24.14 -2.56 -13.34
N VAL A 61 24.21 -2.33 -12.03
CA VAL A 61 25.36 -1.71 -11.36
C VAL A 61 26.63 -2.50 -11.66
N LYS A 62 26.58 -3.82 -11.51
CA LYS A 62 27.71 -4.70 -11.79
C LYS A 62 28.18 -4.57 -13.25
N LYS A 63 27.26 -4.63 -14.21
CA LYS A 63 27.61 -4.48 -15.64
C LYS A 63 28.15 -3.10 -16.00
N MET A 64 27.56 -2.05 -15.45
CA MET A 64 28.02 -0.68 -15.71
C MET A 64 29.44 -0.47 -15.15
N ASN A 65 29.74 -1.04 -13.99
CA ASN A 65 31.09 -1.02 -13.43
C ASN A 65 32.08 -1.87 -14.24
N GLU A 66 31.68 -3.07 -14.71
CA GLU A 66 32.51 -3.92 -15.57
C GLU A 66 32.88 -3.22 -16.90
N GLU A 67 31.94 -2.46 -17.48
CA GLU A 67 32.17 -1.70 -18.72
C GLU A 67 32.80 -0.31 -18.49
N GLY A 68 33.08 0.07 -17.23
CA GLY A 68 33.66 1.38 -16.89
C GLY A 68 32.75 2.57 -17.21
N LEU A 69 31.44 2.37 -17.27
CA LEU A 69 30.47 3.40 -17.61
C LEU A 69 30.11 4.24 -16.39
N MET A 70 30.08 5.57 -16.54
CA MET A 70 29.51 6.46 -15.54
C MET A 70 27.98 6.45 -15.59
N PHE A 71 27.35 6.33 -14.42
CA PHE A 71 25.91 6.38 -14.26
C PHE A 71 25.53 7.16 -12.99
N ALA A 72 24.34 7.76 -13.01
CA ALA A 72 23.72 8.31 -11.82
C ALA A 72 22.50 7.48 -11.42
N THR A 73 22.34 7.23 -10.13
CA THR A 73 21.22 6.47 -9.57
C THR A 73 20.23 7.38 -8.88
N GLN A 74 18.95 7.11 -9.07
CA GLN A 74 17.88 7.78 -8.37
C GLN A 74 16.79 6.78 -8.01
N VAL A 75 16.49 6.64 -6.73
CA VAL A 75 15.35 5.87 -6.26
C VAL A 75 14.11 6.76 -6.38
N VAL A 76 13.14 6.33 -7.18
CA VAL A 76 11.93 7.10 -7.47
C VAL A 76 10.71 6.28 -7.09
N GLU A 77 9.72 6.93 -6.49
CA GLU A 77 8.43 6.30 -6.26
C GLU A 77 7.62 6.21 -7.55
N LYS A 78 7.21 5.00 -7.88
CA LYS A 78 6.34 4.70 -9.01
C LYS A 78 5.00 5.42 -8.87
N LYS A 79 4.63 6.18 -9.89
CA LYS A 79 3.29 6.76 -10.02
C LYS A 79 2.33 5.66 -10.52
N THR A 80 1.82 4.84 -9.60
CA THR A 80 0.79 3.83 -9.90
C THR A 80 -0.55 4.28 -9.30
N PRO A 81 -1.69 4.03 -9.95
CA PRO A 81 -3.01 4.27 -9.35
C PRO A 81 -3.27 3.47 -8.07
N LEU A 82 -2.46 2.44 -7.77
CA LEU A 82 -2.49 1.68 -6.51
C LEU A 82 -1.76 2.38 -5.35
N LYS A 83 -1.08 3.50 -5.59
CA LYS A 83 -0.38 4.27 -4.55
C LYS A 83 -1.27 4.61 -3.33
N PRO A 84 -2.52 5.11 -3.46
CA PRO A 84 -3.35 5.41 -2.30
C PRO A 84 -3.79 4.16 -1.52
N LEU A 85 -3.82 2.98 -2.15
CA LEU A 85 -4.21 1.74 -1.51
C LEU A 85 -3.06 1.11 -0.70
N ILE A 86 -1.85 1.15 -1.25
CA ILE A 86 -0.65 0.52 -0.66
C ILE A 86 0.08 1.46 0.32
N ALA A 87 0.00 2.77 0.09
CA ALA A 87 0.62 3.78 0.95
C ALA A 87 -0.31 5.00 1.12
N PRO A 88 -1.42 4.86 1.87
CA PRO A 88 -2.20 6.01 2.28
C PRO A 88 -1.30 6.95 3.09
N LYS A 89 -1.35 8.24 2.76
CA LYS A 89 -0.53 9.26 3.44
C LYS A 89 -0.92 9.30 4.92
N GLY A 90 -0.08 8.72 5.78
CA GLY A 90 -0.18 8.85 7.23
C GLY A 90 -0.75 7.65 8.01
N GLY A 91 -1.03 6.51 7.38
CA GLY A 91 -1.58 5.33 8.07
C GLY A 91 -0.98 3.99 7.63
N SER A 92 -0.96 3.00 8.52
CA SER A 92 -0.59 1.61 8.19
C SER A 92 -1.76 0.92 7.49
N VAL A 93 -1.52 0.34 6.31
CA VAL A 93 -2.56 -0.33 5.51
C VAL A 93 -3.09 -1.55 6.25
N LEU A 94 -2.17 -2.35 6.78
CA LEU A 94 -2.51 -3.57 7.51
C LEU A 94 -3.33 -3.27 8.75
N LEU A 95 -3.00 -2.21 9.48
CA LEU A 95 -3.75 -1.81 10.66
C LEU A 95 -5.17 -1.36 10.29
N ASN A 96 -5.33 -0.63 9.19
CA ASN A 96 -6.65 -0.21 8.71
C ASN A 96 -7.51 -1.40 8.26
N VAL A 97 -6.93 -2.34 7.51
CA VAL A 97 -7.61 -3.58 7.09
C VAL A 97 -7.97 -4.44 8.31
N PHE A 98 -7.07 -4.57 9.28
CA PHE A 98 -7.31 -5.29 10.52
C PHE A 98 -8.51 -4.71 11.29
N TRP A 99 -8.56 -3.39 11.46
CA TRP A 99 -9.71 -2.73 12.10
C TRP A 99 -10.99 -2.91 11.29
N MET A 100 -10.93 -2.85 9.96
CA MET A 100 -12.09 -3.11 9.10
C MET A 100 -12.67 -4.51 9.33
N PHE A 101 -11.84 -5.54 9.37
CA PHE A 101 -12.28 -6.91 9.66
C PHE A 101 -12.77 -7.05 11.10
N SER A 102 -12.14 -6.39 12.06
CA SER A 102 -12.57 -6.40 13.48
C SER A 102 -13.96 -5.78 13.64
N PHE A 103 -14.20 -4.59 13.07
CA PHE A 103 -15.52 -3.95 13.07
C PHE A 103 -16.55 -4.78 12.33
N MET A 104 -16.20 -5.37 11.19
CA MET A 104 -17.11 -6.24 10.45
C MET A 104 -17.46 -7.50 11.25
N GLY A 105 -16.49 -8.13 11.90
CA GLY A 105 -16.76 -9.26 12.81
C GLY A 105 -17.64 -8.88 13.98
N LEU A 106 -17.39 -7.70 14.58
CA LEU A 106 -18.17 -7.18 15.70
C LEU A 106 -19.62 -6.87 15.30
N THR A 107 -19.85 -6.25 14.13
CA THR A 107 -21.20 -5.95 13.66
C THR A 107 -21.98 -7.22 13.30
N PHE A 108 -21.35 -8.18 12.63
CA PHE A 108 -21.99 -9.47 12.35
C PHE A 108 -22.29 -10.26 13.64
N GLY A 109 -21.37 -10.25 14.61
CA GLY A 109 -21.58 -10.85 15.92
C GLY A 109 -22.72 -10.18 16.70
N ALA A 110 -22.76 -8.85 16.72
CA ALA A 110 -23.83 -8.08 17.36
C ALA A 110 -25.19 -8.35 16.70
N LEU A 111 -25.27 -8.38 15.37
CA LEU A 111 -26.51 -8.70 14.64
C LEU A 111 -27.01 -10.11 14.96
N LYS A 112 -26.08 -11.09 15.07
CA LYS A 112 -26.42 -12.46 15.48
C LYS A 112 -26.95 -12.49 16.91
N LEU A 113 -26.29 -11.80 17.85
CA LEU A 113 -26.74 -11.72 19.24
C LEU A 113 -28.11 -11.04 19.36
N VAL A 114 -28.32 -9.90 18.69
CA VAL A 114 -29.62 -9.21 18.68
C VAL A 114 -30.70 -10.10 18.08
N LYS A 115 -30.41 -10.83 17.00
CA LYS A 115 -31.38 -11.75 16.39
C LYS A 115 -31.70 -12.93 17.32
N THR A 116 -30.71 -13.46 18.04
CA THR A 116 -30.93 -14.51 19.03
C THR A 116 -31.76 -13.99 20.20
N MET A 117 -31.41 -12.82 20.75
CA MET A 117 -32.14 -12.20 21.86
C MET A 117 -33.56 -11.78 21.48
N SER A 118 -33.80 -11.37 20.22
CA SER A 118 -35.15 -11.00 19.76
C SER A 118 -36.08 -12.21 19.56
N ASN A 119 -35.51 -13.42 19.46
CA ASN A 119 -36.28 -14.66 19.38
C ASN A 119 -36.57 -15.27 20.77
N ASP A 120 -35.88 -14.81 21.82
CA ASP A 120 -36.19 -15.19 23.19
C ASP A 120 -37.37 -14.35 23.70
N GLU A 121 -38.54 -14.97 23.84
CA GLU A 121 -39.78 -14.32 24.28
C GLU A 121 -39.61 -13.57 25.63
N VAL A 122 -38.78 -14.12 26.53
CA VAL A 122 -38.45 -13.53 27.84
C VAL A 122 -37.72 -12.19 27.73
N PHE A 123 -36.86 -12.02 26.71
CA PHE A 123 -36.12 -10.78 26.55
C PHE A 123 -37.00 -9.65 25.98
N VAL A 124 -37.91 -10.00 25.06
CA VAL A 124 -38.89 -9.06 24.50
C VAL A 124 -39.87 -8.57 25.58
N GLU A 125 -40.29 -9.46 26.47
CA GLU A 125 -41.18 -9.11 27.58
C GLU A 125 -40.50 -8.17 28.60
N ASN A 126 -39.25 -8.46 28.96
CA ASN A 126 -38.45 -7.58 29.83
C ASN A 126 -38.17 -6.21 29.19
N LEU A 127 -37.92 -6.14 27.87
CA LEU A 127 -37.76 -4.87 27.17
C LEU A 127 -39.05 -4.06 27.11
N ARG A 128 -40.20 -4.71 26.87
CA ARG A 128 -41.51 -4.05 26.93
C ARG A 128 -41.82 -3.53 28.33
N GLY A 129 -41.54 -4.32 29.36
CA GLY A 129 -41.67 -3.90 30.76
C GLY A 129 -40.78 -2.71 31.10
N ALA A 130 -39.52 -2.71 30.67
CA ALA A 130 -38.59 -1.61 30.88
C ALA A 130 -39.02 -0.32 30.14
N VAL A 131 -39.51 -0.43 28.90
CA VAL A 131 -40.03 0.71 28.13
C VAL A 131 -41.32 1.26 28.75
N ALA A 132 -42.21 0.39 29.24
CA ALA A 132 -43.43 0.80 29.92
C ALA A 132 -43.11 1.56 31.22
N LEU A 133 -42.20 1.04 32.04
CA LEU A 133 -41.70 1.72 33.24
C LEU A 133 -41.07 3.08 32.93
N PHE A 134 -40.32 3.19 31.83
CA PHE A 134 -39.68 4.46 31.41
C PHE A 134 -40.70 5.50 30.91
N MET A 135 -41.80 5.06 30.31
CA MET A 135 -42.92 5.93 29.90
C MET A 135 -43.77 6.35 31.10
N GLU A 136 -43.90 5.51 32.13
CA GLU A 136 -44.65 5.77 33.36
C GLU A 136 -43.87 6.65 34.35
N THR A 137 -42.53 6.61 34.34
CA THR A 137 -41.65 7.50 35.12
C THR A 137 -41.19 8.75 34.36
N GLY A 138 -41.66 8.92 33.12
CA GLY A 138 -41.31 10.03 32.21
C GLY A 138 -42.32 11.17 32.15
N GLU A 139 -43.25 11.28 33.10
CA GLU A 139 -43.99 12.54 33.33
C GLU A 139 -43.20 13.45 34.29
N PRO A 140 -43.06 14.76 33.99
CA PRO A 140 -42.37 15.72 34.86
C PRO A 140 -43.06 15.93 36.21
#